data_AF-A0A931VQS7-F1
#
_entry.id   AF-A0A931VQS7-F1
#
_cell.length_a   1.000
_cell.length_b   1.000
_cell.length_c   1.000
_cell.angle_alpha   90.00
_cell.angle_beta   90.00
_cell.angle_gamma   90.00
#
_symmetry.space_group_name_H-M   'P 1'
#
loop_
_entity.id
_entity.type
_entity.pdbx_description
1 polymer ?
#
loop_
_entity_poly.entity_id
_entity_poly.type
_entity_poly.pdbx_seq_one_letter_code
_entity_poly.pdbx_strand_id
1 'polypeptide(L)'
;MTVIHSAPARTRPVLIQLFRHFEIDNLKAVLRGIMTNSSWERVRDTLFPLGSLTLIPAQQMLEAGNVEAAVTLISATPYYDTISHAMKRYADEQSLFPLEVALDLDYWRKLWTTVKQLPGQDRTQALRIIGPLLDMNNLMWAMRYRVYHRLSEEEIINYTLPFGYHMRDEDIRAIAAGANIARVIERLYPGISNVEALLQEPEQGLPKLELQLQRFVRRQFNSVFTGYPFHIGLPLALVALSEFEIQDLTVLIEAKSAHMPNEKFTPYLLMGTNPDNIAT
;
A
#
# COMPACT_ATOMS: atom_id res chain seq x y z
N MET A 1 1.46 -25.67 5.10
CA MET A 1 0.01 -25.53 5.37
C MET A 1 -0.23 -24.06 5.70
N THR A 2 -0.73 -23.26 4.76
CA THR A 2 -0.80 -21.79 4.89
C THR A 2 -1.97 -21.38 5.78
N VAL A 3 -1.87 -20.24 6.48
CA VAL A 3 -2.97 -19.65 7.30
C VAL A 3 -4.30 -19.60 6.55
N ILE A 4 -4.26 -19.39 5.22
CA ILE A 4 -5.43 -19.43 4.33
C ILE A 4 -6.20 -20.76 4.42
N HIS A 5 -5.49 -21.91 4.41
CA HIS A 5 -6.13 -23.23 4.40
C HIS A 5 -6.79 -23.54 5.75
N SER A 6 -6.22 -23.05 6.83
CA SER A 6 -6.74 -23.21 8.19
C SER A 6 -7.85 -22.20 8.53
N ALA A 7 -8.03 -21.14 7.74
CA ALA A 7 -9.06 -20.14 7.95
C ALA A 7 -10.46 -20.63 7.55
N PRO A 8 -11.54 -20.17 8.23
CA PRO A 8 -12.92 -20.45 7.85
C PRO A 8 -13.20 -20.14 6.37
N ALA A 9 -14.02 -20.96 5.70
CA ALA A 9 -14.27 -20.81 4.26
C ALA A 9 -14.73 -19.39 3.87
N ARG A 10 -15.56 -18.76 4.72
CA ARG A 10 -16.09 -17.40 4.51
C ARG A 10 -15.03 -16.29 4.54
N THR A 11 -13.89 -16.53 5.20
CA THR A 11 -12.83 -15.54 5.37
C THR A 11 -11.68 -15.70 4.39
N ARG A 12 -11.55 -16.88 3.77
CA ARG A 12 -10.50 -17.18 2.79
C ARG A 12 -10.40 -16.17 1.64
N PRO A 13 -11.51 -15.65 1.06
CA PRO A 13 -11.41 -14.67 -0.01
C PRO A 13 -10.64 -13.40 0.38
N VAL A 14 -10.84 -12.90 1.60
CA VAL A 14 -10.12 -11.71 2.09
C VAL A 14 -8.64 -12.00 2.27
N LEU A 15 -8.30 -13.17 2.82
CA LEU A 15 -6.90 -13.57 2.99
C LEU A 15 -6.21 -13.75 1.63
N ILE A 16 -6.85 -14.44 0.68
CA ILE A 16 -6.33 -14.57 -0.69
C ILE A 16 -6.11 -13.20 -1.32
N GLN A 17 -7.08 -12.29 -1.15
CA GLN A 17 -6.95 -10.95 -1.70
C GLN A 17 -5.80 -10.17 -1.05
N LEU A 18 -5.51 -10.35 0.25
CA LEU A 18 -4.30 -9.77 0.86
C LEU A 18 -3.01 -10.34 0.24
N PHE A 19 -2.93 -11.65 0.01
CA PHE A 19 -1.76 -12.27 -0.61
C PHE A 19 -1.48 -11.75 -2.02
N ARG A 20 -2.52 -11.35 -2.76
CA ARG A 20 -2.37 -10.75 -4.09
C ARG A 20 -1.61 -9.43 -4.10
N HIS A 21 -1.44 -8.77 -2.94
CA HIS A 21 -0.60 -7.58 -2.83
C HIS A 21 0.84 -7.88 -3.26
N PHE A 22 1.43 -8.92 -2.68
CA PHE A 22 2.80 -9.36 -2.99
C PHE A 22 2.94 -9.84 -4.43
N GLU A 23 1.89 -10.45 -4.98
CA GLU A 23 1.89 -10.87 -6.39
C GLU A 23 1.87 -9.66 -7.34
N ILE A 24 1.11 -8.62 -7.00
CA ILE A 24 1.10 -7.35 -7.74
C ILE A 24 2.47 -6.66 -7.64
N ASP A 25 3.11 -6.68 -6.47
CA ASP A 25 4.45 -6.12 -6.33
C ASP A 25 5.49 -6.89 -7.13
N ASN A 26 5.40 -8.23 -7.18
CA ASN A 26 6.21 -9.05 -8.07
C ASN A 26 5.97 -8.69 -9.55
N LEU A 27 4.69 -8.53 -9.93
CA LEU A 27 4.33 -8.15 -11.30
C LEU A 27 4.95 -6.80 -11.69
N LYS A 28 4.83 -5.79 -10.82
CA LYS A 28 5.47 -4.48 -11.03
C LYS A 28 6.99 -4.58 -11.09
N ALA A 29 7.61 -5.36 -10.19
CA ALA A 29 9.05 -5.57 -10.19
C ALA A 29 9.55 -6.19 -11.50
N VAL A 30 8.82 -7.18 -12.04
CA VAL A 30 9.12 -7.78 -13.35
C VAL A 30 8.97 -6.75 -14.48
N LEU A 31 7.89 -5.98 -14.51
CA LEU A 31 7.69 -4.93 -15.54
C LEU A 31 8.80 -3.86 -15.50
N ARG A 32 9.22 -3.43 -14.30
CA ARG A 32 10.38 -2.54 -14.12
C ARG A 32 11.67 -3.19 -14.59
N GLY A 33 11.85 -4.49 -14.32
CA GLY A 33 12.96 -5.30 -14.81
C GLY A 33 13.07 -5.27 -16.33
N ILE A 34 11.95 -5.41 -17.05
CA ILE A 34 11.90 -5.31 -18.51
C ILE A 34 12.34 -3.92 -18.98
N MET A 35 11.74 -2.86 -18.42
CA MET A 35 12.06 -1.47 -18.81
C MET A 35 13.53 -1.10 -18.56
N THR A 36 14.15 -1.70 -17.55
CA THR A 36 15.55 -1.46 -17.20
C THR A 36 16.53 -2.44 -17.84
N ASN A 37 16.05 -3.37 -18.68
CA ASN A 37 16.84 -4.45 -19.26
C ASN A 37 17.63 -5.23 -18.19
N SER A 38 17.00 -5.48 -17.05
CA SER A 38 17.61 -6.21 -15.93
C SER A 38 17.72 -7.71 -16.20
N SER A 39 18.74 -8.36 -15.64
CA SER A 39 18.85 -9.82 -15.70
C SER A 39 17.85 -10.51 -14.76
N TRP A 40 17.52 -11.76 -15.05
CA TRP A 40 16.62 -12.56 -14.21
C TRP A 40 17.11 -12.67 -12.77
N GLU A 41 18.41 -12.85 -12.55
CA GLU A 41 18.99 -12.98 -11.20
C GLU A 41 18.69 -11.75 -10.36
N ARG A 42 18.89 -10.54 -10.92
CA ARG A 42 18.62 -9.28 -10.22
C ARG A 42 17.14 -9.11 -9.91
N VAL A 43 16.27 -9.38 -10.88
CA VAL A 43 14.82 -9.25 -10.68
C VAL A 43 14.35 -10.25 -9.64
N ARG A 44 14.77 -11.51 -9.74
CA ARG A 44 14.40 -12.60 -8.83
C ARG A 44 14.71 -12.27 -7.37
N ASP A 45 15.86 -11.65 -7.10
CA ASP A 45 16.27 -11.27 -5.74
C ASP A 45 15.36 -10.19 -5.11
N THR A 46 14.56 -9.49 -5.93
CA THR A 46 13.56 -8.51 -5.48
C THR A 46 12.15 -9.08 -5.33
N LEU A 47 11.90 -10.32 -5.80
CA LEU A 47 10.55 -10.90 -5.79
C LEU A 47 10.24 -11.53 -4.43
N PHE A 48 9.00 -11.32 -3.96
CA PHE A 48 8.43 -12.10 -2.88
C PHE A 48 8.35 -13.58 -3.29
N PRO A 49 8.87 -14.52 -2.48
CA PRO A 49 8.93 -15.94 -2.81
C PRO A 49 7.58 -16.62 -2.60
N LEU A 50 6.62 -16.37 -3.49
CA LEU A 50 5.24 -16.87 -3.39
C LEU A 50 5.10 -18.38 -3.71
N GLY A 51 6.14 -19.01 -4.26
CA GLY A 51 6.13 -20.43 -4.59
C GLY A 51 4.97 -20.80 -5.52
N SER A 52 4.22 -21.85 -5.19
CA SER A 52 3.07 -22.31 -5.99
C SER A 52 1.82 -21.43 -5.90
N LEU A 53 1.84 -20.37 -5.10
CA LEU A 53 0.73 -19.42 -5.00
C LEU A 53 0.76 -18.34 -6.09
N THR A 54 1.89 -18.21 -6.79
CA THR A 54 2.01 -17.28 -7.92
C THR A 54 1.25 -17.79 -9.14
N LEU A 55 0.51 -16.90 -9.78
CA LEU A 55 -0.17 -17.03 -11.06
C LEU A 55 0.66 -16.44 -12.19
N ILE A 56 1.61 -15.55 -11.90
CA ILE A 56 2.44 -14.90 -12.92
C ILE A 56 3.71 -15.72 -13.25
N PRO A 57 4.03 -15.94 -14.54
CA PRO A 57 5.26 -16.61 -14.98
C PRO A 57 6.42 -15.60 -15.07
N ALA A 58 6.88 -15.08 -13.92
CA ALA A 58 7.80 -13.94 -13.81
C ALA A 58 9.05 -14.01 -14.71
N GLN A 59 9.71 -15.18 -14.78
CA GLN A 59 10.91 -15.33 -15.62
C GLN A 59 10.58 -15.21 -17.11
N GLN A 60 9.53 -15.89 -17.59
CA GLN A 60 9.12 -15.84 -18.98
C GLN A 60 8.65 -14.43 -19.38
N MET A 61 8.02 -13.72 -18.46
CA MET A 61 7.65 -12.32 -18.66
C MET A 61 8.87 -11.42 -18.87
N LEU A 62 9.93 -11.59 -18.06
CA LEU A 62 11.16 -10.84 -18.23
C LEU A 62 11.86 -11.18 -19.56
N GLU A 63 11.93 -12.48 -19.89
CA GLU A 63 12.55 -13.00 -21.12
C GLU A 63 11.78 -12.60 -22.40
N ALA A 64 10.50 -12.23 -22.30
CA ALA A 64 9.72 -11.71 -23.41
C ALA A 64 10.27 -10.37 -23.96
N GLY A 65 11.08 -9.65 -23.17
CA GLY A 65 11.87 -8.50 -23.60
C GLY A 65 11.10 -7.19 -23.83
N ASN A 66 9.76 -7.21 -23.78
CA ASN A 66 8.93 -6.00 -23.82
C ASN A 66 7.64 -6.19 -23.01
N VAL A 67 7.05 -5.06 -22.60
CA VAL A 67 5.88 -5.02 -21.71
C VAL A 67 4.66 -5.65 -22.38
N GLU A 68 4.40 -5.37 -23.65
CA GLU A 68 3.26 -5.91 -24.40
C GLU A 68 3.26 -7.45 -24.43
N ALA A 69 4.42 -8.04 -24.75
CA ALA A 69 4.59 -9.49 -24.78
C ALA A 69 4.47 -10.11 -23.38
N ALA A 70 5.05 -9.47 -22.36
CA ALA A 70 4.93 -9.91 -20.97
C ALA A 70 3.47 -9.91 -20.48
N VAL A 71 2.69 -8.89 -20.83
CA VAL A 71 1.26 -8.79 -20.47
C VAL A 71 0.44 -9.91 -21.13
N THR A 72 0.79 -10.34 -22.33
CA THR A 72 0.10 -11.44 -23.02
C THR A 72 0.24 -12.77 -22.25
N LEU A 73 1.37 -12.99 -21.58
CA LEU A 73 1.65 -14.20 -20.80
C LEU A 73 0.78 -14.33 -19.55
N ILE A 74 0.20 -13.23 -19.06
CA ILE A 74 -0.67 -13.22 -17.88
C ILE A 74 -2.16 -13.17 -18.22
N SER A 75 -2.55 -13.47 -19.47
CA SER A 75 -3.94 -13.43 -19.95
C SER A 75 -4.92 -14.32 -19.18
N ALA A 76 -4.44 -15.40 -18.57
CA ALA A 76 -5.25 -16.27 -17.72
C ALA A 76 -5.36 -15.80 -16.26
N THR A 77 -4.70 -14.69 -15.90
CA THR A 77 -4.66 -14.18 -14.52
C THR A 77 -5.70 -13.08 -14.28
N PRO A 78 -6.09 -12.82 -13.03
CA PRO A 78 -7.02 -11.73 -12.69
C PRO A 78 -6.48 -10.30 -12.94
N TYR A 79 -5.23 -10.16 -13.39
CA TYR A 79 -4.53 -8.90 -13.60
C TYR A 79 -4.61 -8.41 -15.04
N TYR A 80 -4.88 -9.32 -15.99
CA TYR A 80 -4.81 -9.03 -17.42
C TYR A 80 -5.71 -7.88 -17.82
N ASP A 81 -7.01 -7.98 -17.56
CA ASP A 81 -7.99 -6.96 -17.97
C ASP A 81 -7.59 -5.56 -17.49
N THR A 82 -7.21 -5.45 -16.21
CA THR A 82 -6.77 -4.19 -15.60
C THR A 82 -5.57 -3.59 -16.33
N ILE A 83 -4.52 -4.40 -16.58
CA ILE A 83 -3.32 -3.92 -17.27
C ILE A 83 -3.63 -3.61 -18.74
N SER A 84 -4.35 -4.48 -19.43
CA SER A 84 -4.72 -4.31 -20.83
C SER A 84 -5.48 -3.00 -21.08
N HIS A 85 -6.36 -2.61 -20.17
CA HIS A 85 -7.03 -1.30 -20.23
C HIS A 85 -6.05 -0.12 -20.06
N ALA A 86 -5.03 -0.27 -19.21
CA ALA A 86 -4.02 0.75 -18.97
C ALA A 86 -2.92 0.78 -20.05
N MET A 87 -2.78 -0.25 -20.88
CA MET A 87 -1.75 -0.33 -21.95
C MET A 87 -1.81 0.82 -22.94
N LYS A 88 -3.00 1.38 -23.22
CA LYS A 88 -3.12 2.56 -24.08
C LYS A 88 -2.36 3.75 -23.49
N ARG A 89 -2.57 4.04 -22.20
CA ARG A 89 -1.86 5.14 -21.52
C ARG A 89 -0.38 4.85 -21.37
N TYR A 90 0.01 3.60 -21.13
CA TYR A 90 1.44 3.21 -21.17
C TYR A 90 2.08 3.55 -22.52
N ALA A 91 1.42 3.23 -23.64
CA ALA A 91 1.92 3.54 -24.97
C ALA A 91 1.98 5.05 -25.25
N ASP A 92 0.98 5.82 -24.79
CA ASP A 92 0.94 7.27 -24.98
C ASP A 92 1.97 8.00 -24.08
N GLU A 93 2.11 7.58 -22.82
CA GLU A 93 2.95 8.22 -21.80
C GLU A 93 4.39 7.66 -21.76
N GLN A 94 4.65 6.52 -22.43
CA GLN A 94 5.93 5.79 -22.41
C GLN A 94 6.46 5.54 -20.98
N SER A 95 5.54 5.25 -20.07
CA SER A 95 5.79 5.14 -18.63
C SER A 95 5.02 3.98 -18.05
N LEU A 96 5.64 3.21 -17.14
CA LEU A 96 4.95 2.15 -16.39
C LEU A 96 3.94 2.70 -15.39
N PHE A 97 4.03 3.99 -15.04
CA PHE A 97 3.23 4.59 -13.99
C PHE A 97 1.71 4.33 -14.12
N PRO A 98 1.06 4.48 -15.28
CA PRO A 98 -0.36 4.16 -15.44
C PRO A 98 -0.69 2.68 -15.18
N LEU A 99 0.21 1.76 -15.54
CA LEU A 99 0.01 0.32 -15.31
C LEU A 99 0.09 0.00 -13.83
N GLU A 100 1.10 0.54 -13.14
CA GLU A 100 1.30 0.32 -11.71
C GLU A 100 0.14 0.87 -10.89
N VAL A 101 -0.31 2.09 -11.22
CA VAL A 101 -1.46 2.72 -10.57
C VAL A 101 -2.75 1.93 -10.84
N ALA A 102 -2.99 1.49 -12.08
CA ALA A 102 -4.18 0.69 -12.40
C ALA A 102 -4.24 -0.60 -11.57
N LEU A 103 -3.10 -1.29 -11.40
CA LEU A 103 -2.99 -2.48 -10.55
C LEU A 103 -3.28 -2.16 -9.08
N ASP A 104 -2.73 -1.06 -8.55
CA ASP A 104 -2.96 -0.63 -7.17
C ASP A 104 -4.44 -0.31 -6.89
N LEU A 105 -5.07 0.46 -7.79
CA LEU A 105 -6.47 0.85 -7.64
C LEU A 105 -7.40 -0.38 -7.73
N ASP A 106 -7.14 -1.29 -8.67
CA ASP A 106 -7.92 -2.52 -8.80
C ASP A 106 -7.75 -3.43 -7.58
N TYR A 107 -6.53 -3.58 -7.07
CA TYR A 107 -6.25 -4.32 -5.84
C TYR A 107 -7.06 -3.81 -4.66
N TRP A 108 -6.98 -2.51 -4.37
CA TRP A 108 -7.67 -1.92 -3.23
C TRP A 108 -9.19 -1.93 -3.41
N ARG A 109 -9.70 -1.77 -4.63
CA ARG A 109 -11.13 -1.90 -4.94
C ARG A 109 -11.64 -3.32 -4.69
N LYS A 110 -10.91 -4.34 -5.15
CA LYS A 110 -11.22 -5.75 -4.91
C LYS A 110 -11.13 -6.11 -3.43
N LEU A 111 -10.08 -5.66 -2.72
CA LEU A 111 -9.93 -5.86 -1.28
C LEU A 111 -11.08 -5.24 -0.49
N TRP A 112 -11.39 -3.97 -0.76
CA TRP A 112 -12.49 -3.26 -0.10
C TRP A 112 -13.84 -3.95 -0.33
N THR A 113 -14.11 -4.38 -1.57
CA THR A 113 -15.34 -5.10 -1.91
C THR A 113 -15.43 -6.44 -1.18
N THR A 114 -14.33 -7.20 -1.15
CA THR A 114 -14.26 -8.51 -0.49
C THR A 114 -14.48 -8.38 1.02
N VAL A 115 -13.90 -7.36 1.66
CA VAL A 115 -14.11 -7.07 3.09
C VAL A 115 -15.57 -6.72 3.38
N LYS A 116 -16.20 -5.89 2.54
CA LYS A 116 -17.62 -5.50 2.71
C LYS A 116 -18.60 -6.66 2.58
N GLN A 117 -18.22 -7.73 1.86
CA GLN A 117 -19.01 -8.96 1.71
C GLN A 117 -18.94 -9.89 2.93
N LEU A 118 -18.01 -9.68 3.87
CA LEU A 118 -17.98 -10.46 5.10
C LEU A 118 -19.28 -10.28 5.90
N PRO A 119 -19.73 -11.30 6.66
CA PRO A 119 -20.88 -11.17 7.53
C PRO A 119 -20.51 -10.69 8.94
N GLY A 120 -21.46 -10.05 9.61
CA GLY A 120 -21.43 -9.80 11.06
C GLY A 120 -20.12 -9.18 11.59
N GLN A 121 -19.59 -9.79 12.66
CA GLN A 121 -18.40 -9.31 13.35
C GLN A 121 -17.13 -9.37 12.48
N ASP A 122 -17.02 -10.35 11.57
CA ASP A 122 -15.87 -10.45 10.67
C ASP A 122 -15.73 -9.19 9.81
N ARG A 123 -16.85 -8.68 9.27
CA ARG A 123 -16.87 -7.42 8.51
C ARG A 123 -16.47 -6.23 9.35
N THR A 124 -17.09 -6.06 10.53
CA THR A 124 -16.82 -4.92 11.39
C THR A 124 -15.36 -4.86 11.80
N GLN A 125 -14.77 -6.01 12.13
CA GLN A 125 -13.37 -6.09 12.55
C GLN A 125 -12.40 -5.93 11.36
N ALA A 126 -12.73 -6.48 10.20
CA ALA A 126 -11.93 -6.27 8.99
C ALA A 126 -11.92 -4.81 8.53
N LEU A 127 -13.06 -4.12 8.57
CA LEU A 127 -13.15 -2.70 8.21
C LEU A 127 -12.30 -1.80 9.13
N ARG A 128 -12.19 -2.14 10.42
CA ARG A 128 -11.34 -1.42 11.38
C ARG A 128 -9.84 -1.56 11.11
N ILE A 129 -9.42 -2.59 10.37
CA ILE A 129 -8.02 -2.77 9.98
C ILE A 129 -7.77 -2.22 8.57
N ILE A 130 -8.56 -2.69 7.59
CA ILE A 130 -8.35 -2.38 6.18
C ILE A 130 -8.77 -0.96 5.83
N GLY A 131 -9.81 -0.42 6.49
CA GLY A 131 -10.32 0.93 6.23
C GLY A 131 -9.29 2.03 6.48
N PRO A 132 -8.65 2.09 7.66
CA PRO A 132 -7.58 3.06 7.92
C PRO A 132 -6.38 2.94 6.96
N LEU A 133 -6.01 1.71 6.54
CA LEU A 133 -4.94 1.51 5.55
C LEU A 133 -5.33 2.04 4.17
N LEU A 134 -6.56 1.77 3.73
CA LEU A 134 -7.12 2.28 2.48
C LEU A 134 -7.09 3.82 2.47
N ASP A 135 -7.62 4.45 3.52
CA ASP A 135 -7.68 5.91 3.62
C ASP A 135 -6.28 6.53 3.65
N MET A 136 -5.34 5.92 4.38
CA MET A 136 -3.96 6.40 4.47
C MET A 136 -3.29 6.34 3.09
N ASN A 137 -3.41 5.20 2.39
CA ASN A 137 -2.81 5.04 1.07
C ASN A 137 -3.42 6.00 0.05
N ASN A 138 -4.75 6.14 0.05
CA ASN A 138 -5.44 7.03 -0.87
C ASN A 138 -5.10 8.51 -0.62
N LEU A 139 -4.98 8.91 0.65
CA LEU A 139 -4.47 10.22 1.03
C LEU A 139 -3.02 10.42 0.55
N MET A 140 -2.14 9.45 0.79
CA MET A 140 -0.74 9.53 0.35
C MET A 140 -0.62 9.59 -1.17
N TRP A 141 -1.43 8.86 -1.93
CA TRP A 141 -1.50 8.97 -3.39
C TRP A 141 -1.89 10.37 -3.82
N ALA A 142 -3.01 10.90 -3.32
CA ALA A 142 -3.47 12.25 -3.65
C ALA A 142 -2.40 13.32 -3.35
N MET A 143 -1.72 13.21 -2.20
CA MET A 143 -0.64 14.13 -1.83
C MET A 143 0.60 13.97 -2.72
N ARG A 144 1.10 12.75 -2.94
CA ARG A 144 2.29 12.50 -3.76
C ARG A 144 2.05 12.93 -5.21
N TYR A 145 0.89 12.61 -5.77
CA TYR A 145 0.55 12.97 -7.16
C TYR A 145 0.45 14.48 -7.35
N ARG A 146 -0.11 15.20 -6.38
CA ARG A 146 -0.14 16.67 -6.41
C ARG A 146 1.24 17.28 -6.20
N VAL A 147 1.95 16.85 -5.16
CA VAL A 147 3.10 17.59 -4.65
C VAL A 147 4.41 17.20 -5.34
N TYR A 148 4.62 15.90 -5.59
CA TYR A 148 5.82 15.41 -6.27
C TYR A 148 5.64 15.35 -7.78
N HIS A 149 4.55 14.74 -8.24
CA HIS A 149 4.35 14.50 -9.66
C HIS A 149 3.68 15.67 -10.39
N ARG A 150 3.11 16.63 -9.65
CA ARG A 150 2.43 17.82 -10.17
C ARG A 150 1.37 17.47 -11.24
N LEU A 151 0.70 16.34 -11.05
CA LEU A 151 -0.34 15.88 -11.95
C LEU A 151 -1.52 16.85 -11.93
N SER A 152 -2.26 16.89 -13.05
CA SER A 152 -3.49 17.66 -13.14
C SER A 152 -4.56 17.14 -12.18
N GLU A 153 -5.55 17.98 -11.86
CA GLU A 153 -6.67 17.59 -11.01
C GLU A 153 -7.38 16.32 -11.54
N GLU A 154 -7.60 16.26 -12.85
CA GLU A 154 -8.23 15.10 -13.51
C GLU A 154 -7.39 13.83 -13.36
N GLU A 155 -6.06 13.92 -13.55
CA GLU A 155 -5.17 12.78 -13.35
C GLU A 155 -5.16 12.31 -11.91
N ILE A 156 -5.12 13.20 -10.93
CA ILE A 156 -5.14 12.83 -9.51
C ILE A 156 -6.45 12.10 -9.19
N ILE A 157 -7.59 12.60 -9.67
CA ILE A 157 -8.90 11.96 -9.49
C ILE A 157 -8.92 10.58 -10.14
N ASN A 158 -8.37 10.44 -11.35
CA ASN A 158 -8.31 9.16 -12.06
C ASN A 158 -7.32 8.16 -11.44
N TYR A 159 -6.31 8.65 -10.73
CA TYR A 159 -5.27 7.85 -10.08
C TYR A 159 -5.51 7.60 -8.60
N THR A 160 -6.68 7.97 -8.07
CA THR A 160 -7.09 7.72 -6.69
C THR A 160 -8.42 6.98 -6.63
N LEU A 161 -8.81 6.51 -5.46
CA LEU A 161 -10.08 5.81 -5.27
C LEU A 161 -11.18 6.80 -4.89
N PRO A 162 -12.33 6.86 -5.59
CA PRO A 162 -13.42 7.80 -5.27
C PRO A 162 -14.24 7.36 -4.04
N PHE A 163 -13.63 6.61 -3.12
CA PHE A 163 -14.23 6.13 -1.88
C PHE A 163 -13.13 5.83 -0.86
N GLY A 164 -13.54 5.79 0.40
CA GLY A 164 -12.70 5.40 1.52
C GLY A 164 -13.55 4.83 2.65
N TYR A 165 -12.92 4.65 3.81
CA TYR A 165 -13.60 4.29 5.04
C TYR A 165 -14.15 5.55 5.74
N HIS A 166 -13.30 6.55 5.94
CA HIS A 166 -13.61 7.89 6.43
C HIS A 166 -13.24 8.96 5.40
N MET A 167 -12.23 8.71 4.55
CA MET A 167 -11.91 9.58 3.42
C MET A 167 -13.02 9.50 2.38
N ARG A 168 -13.49 10.66 1.90
CA ARG A 168 -14.56 10.78 0.91
C ARG A 168 -13.99 11.27 -0.42
N ASP A 169 -14.74 11.02 -1.49
CA ASP A 169 -14.46 11.52 -2.83
C ASP A 169 -14.25 13.05 -2.87
N GLU A 170 -15.06 13.80 -2.11
CA GLU A 170 -14.92 15.26 -1.94
C GLU A 170 -13.53 15.67 -1.41
N ASP A 171 -12.95 14.86 -0.53
CA ASP A 171 -11.69 15.20 0.13
C ASP A 171 -10.52 15.02 -0.84
N ILE A 172 -10.61 14.00 -1.71
CA ILE A 172 -9.66 13.75 -2.79
C ILE A 172 -9.73 14.84 -3.83
N ARG A 173 -10.95 15.19 -4.29
CA ARG A 173 -11.16 16.30 -5.21
C ARG A 173 -10.65 17.61 -4.63
N ALA A 174 -10.90 17.87 -3.35
CA ALA A 174 -10.37 19.05 -2.69
C ALA A 174 -8.83 19.08 -2.71
N ILE A 175 -8.17 17.97 -2.40
CA ILE A 175 -6.70 17.87 -2.49
C ILE A 175 -6.24 18.11 -3.93
N ALA A 176 -6.87 17.46 -4.91
CA ALA A 176 -6.55 17.57 -6.33
C ALA A 176 -6.71 19.01 -6.85
N ALA A 177 -7.79 19.70 -6.45
CA ALA A 177 -8.10 21.09 -6.81
C ALA A 177 -7.25 22.14 -6.07
N GLY A 178 -6.30 21.73 -5.23
CA GLY A 178 -5.37 22.65 -4.58
C GLY A 178 -5.72 23.06 -3.15
N ALA A 179 -6.75 22.49 -2.52
CA ALA A 179 -7.16 22.86 -1.16
C ALA A 179 -6.05 22.63 -0.11
N ASN A 180 -6.21 23.22 1.08
CA ASN A 180 -5.29 23.02 2.19
C ASN A 180 -5.37 21.57 2.71
N ILE A 181 -4.34 20.78 2.41
CA ILE A 181 -4.21 19.37 2.79
C ILE A 181 -4.24 19.19 4.31
N ALA A 182 -3.71 20.15 5.08
CA ALA A 182 -3.69 20.09 6.53
C ALA A 182 -5.09 20.02 7.14
N ARG A 183 -6.07 20.70 6.55
CA ARG A 183 -7.47 20.63 6.98
C ARG A 183 -8.09 19.24 6.78
N VAL A 184 -7.74 18.58 5.68
CA VAL A 184 -8.21 17.22 5.41
C VAL A 184 -7.61 16.24 6.43
N ILE A 185 -6.32 16.39 6.73
CA ILE A 185 -5.61 15.56 7.71
C ILE A 185 -6.11 15.81 9.13
N GLU A 186 -6.31 17.05 9.54
CA GLU A 186 -6.82 17.41 10.87
C GLU A 186 -8.14 16.70 11.19
N ARG A 187 -9.02 16.60 10.19
CA ARG A 187 -10.32 15.93 10.32
C ARG A 187 -10.22 14.39 10.29
N LEU A 188 -9.38 13.82 9.43
CA LEU A 188 -9.28 12.36 9.25
C LEU A 188 -8.35 11.70 10.30
N TYR A 189 -7.35 12.44 10.77
CA TYR A 189 -6.28 11.97 11.64
C TYR A 189 -6.03 12.96 12.78
N PRO A 190 -6.99 13.10 13.72
CA PRO A 190 -6.87 14.04 14.83
C PRO A 190 -5.63 13.74 15.67
N GLY A 191 -4.86 14.78 16.01
CA GLY A 191 -3.61 14.65 16.77
C GLY A 191 -2.34 14.51 15.92
N ILE A 192 -2.45 14.56 14.59
CA ILE A 192 -1.29 14.84 13.73
C ILE A 192 -1.06 16.35 13.67
N SER A 193 0.11 16.78 14.15
CA SER A 193 0.50 18.19 14.26
C SER A 193 1.57 18.56 13.22
N ASN A 194 1.77 19.85 13.00
CA ASN A 194 2.83 20.40 12.13
C ASN A 194 2.71 20.04 10.64
N VAL A 195 1.52 19.65 10.18
CA VAL A 195 1.28 19.28 8.78
C VAL A 195 1.66 20.41 7.82
N GLU A 196 1.27 21.65 8.13
CA GLU A 196 1.60 22.80 7.28
C GLU A 196 3.11 23.02 7.15
N ALA A 197 3.86 22.88 8.25
CA ALA A 197 5.31 22.98 8.24
C ALA A 197 5.96 21.84 7.42
N LEU A 198 5.44 20.61 7.52
CA LEU A 198 5.91 19.47 6.72
C LEU A 198 5.64 19.66 5.22
N LEU A 199 4.59 20.39 4.85
CA LEU A 199 4.26 20.66 3.45
C LEU A 199 5.04 21.85 2.86
N GLN A 200 5.78 22.63 3.65
CA GLN A 200 6.67 23.67 3.12
C GLN A 200 7.88 23.09 2.41
N GLU A 201 8.42 21.97 2.91
CA GLU A 201 9.52 21.21 2.28
C GLU A 201 9.08 19.77 2.02
N PRO A 202 8.24 19.52 0.99
CA PRO A 202 7.57 18.23 0.84
C PRO A 202 8.50 17.03 0.66
N GLU A 203 9.68 17.20 0.05
CA GLU A 203 10.64 16.12 -0.15
C GLU A 203 11.11 15.52 1.19
N GLN A 204 11.27 16.35 2.21
CA GLN A 204 11.66 15.92 3.55
C GLN A 204 10.46 15.73 4.49
N GLY A 205 9.37 16.46 4.25
CA GLY A 205 8.24 16.52 5.15
C GLY A 205 7.17 15.45 4.90
N LEU A 206 6.88 15.08 3.65
CA LEU A 206 5.90 14.02 3.36
C LEU A 206 6.33 12.63 3.90
N PRO A 207 7.61 12.21 3.86
CA PRO A 207 8.02 10.96 4.50
C PRO A 207 7.80 10.97 6.02
N LYS A 208 8.02 12.13 6.67
CA LYS A 208 7.75 12.30 8.10
C LYS A 208 6.25 12.29 8.41
N LEU A 209 5.44 12.89 7.52
CA LEU A 209 3.98 12.86 7.64
C LEU A 209 3.43 11.45 7.45
N GLU A 210 3.94 10.70 6.47
CA GLU A 210 3.61 9.30 6.26
C GLU A 210 3.89 8.47 7.51
N LEU A 211 5.05 8.68 8.15
CA LEU A 211 5.38 8.02 9.41
C LEU A 211 4.39 8.37 10.53
N GLN A 212 3.97 9.63 10.63
CA GLN A 212 2.95 10.05 11.60
C GLN A 212 1.59 9.37 11.33
N LEU A 213 1.18 9.27 10.06
CA LEU A 213 -0.03 8.58 9.63
C LEU A 213 0.05 7.08 9.94
N GLN A 214 1.15 6.42 9.58
CA GLN A 214 1.39 5.00 9.88
C GLN A 214 1.33 4.73 11.40
N ARG A 215 1.97 5.57 12.22
CA ARG A 215 1.88 5.47 13.70
C ARG A 215 0.46 5.70 14.23
N PHE A 216 -0.31 6.60 13.61
CA PHE A 216 -1.71 6.80 13.98
C PHE A 216 -2.56 5.56 13.66
N VAL A 217 -2.42 5.02 12.45
CA VAL A 217 -3.13 3.81 12.00
C VAL A 217 -2.74 2.60 12.86
N ARG A 218 -1.45 2.36 13.08
CA ARG A 218 -0.92 1.29 13.94
C ARG A 218 -1.56 1.29 15.33
N ARG A 219 -1.69 2.46 15.96
CA ARG A 219 -2.29 2.58 17.31
C ARG A 219 -3.73 2.06 17.35
N GLN A 220 -4.48 2.16 16.26
CA GLN A 220 -5.84 1.65 16.19
C GLN A 220 -5.90 0.12 16.19
N PHE A 221 -4.88 -0.55 15.65
CA PHE A 221 -4.85 -2.02 15.54
C PHE A 221 -4.68 -2.70 16.89
N ASN A 222 -4.05 -2.04 17.86
CA ASN A 222 -3.90 -2.56 19.22
C ASN A 222 -5.26 -2.86 19.87
N SER A 223 -6.31 -2.12 19.53
CA SER A 223 -7.66 -2.33 20.04
C SER A 223 -8.30 -3.64 19.58
N VAL A 224 -7.78 -4.28 18.52
CA VAL A 224 -8.31 -5.53 18.00
C VAL A 224 -7.84 -6.74 18.81
N PHE A 225 -6.76 -6.58 19.59
CA PHE A 225 -6.29 -7.59 20.53
C PHE A 225 -7.00 -7.54 21.88
N THR A 226 -7.79 -6.50 22.13
CA THR A 226 -8.59 -6.35 23.35
C THR A 226 -10.06 -6.67 23.05
N GLY A 227 -10.51 -7.89 23.38
CA GLY A 227 -11.91 -8.28 23.21
C GLY A 227 -12.11 -9.74 22.82
N TYR A 228 -13.22 -10.02 22.14
CA TYR A 228 -13.59 -11.37 21.72
C TYR A 228 -12.71 -11.85 20.55
N PRO A 229 -11.94 -12.94 20.69
CA PRO A 229 -10.88 -13.28 19.74
C PRO A 229 -11.34 -13.99 18.47
N PHE A 230 -12.59 -14.43 18.36
CA PHE A 230 -13.03 -15.23 17.20
C PHE A 230 -13.59 -14.37 16.07
N HIS A 231 -12.70 -13.62 15.42
CA HIS A 231 -13.00 -12.84 14.22
C HIS A 231 -11.76 -12.67 13.33
N ILE A 232 -11.96 -12.36 12.05
CA ILE A 232 -10.85 -12.12 11.10
C ILE A 232 -9.98 -10.90 11.43
N GLY A 233 -10.46 -9.95 12.24
CA GLY A 233 -9.65 -8.80 12.63
C GLY A 233 -8.27 -9.15 13.19
N LEU A 234 -8.13 -10.25 13.95
CA LEU A 234 -6.85 -10.67 14.53
C LEU A 234 -5.80 -11.03 13.46
N PRO A 235 -6.03 -11.99 12.54
CA PRO A 235 -5.05 -12.28 11.51
C PRO A 235 -4.80 -11.09 10.58
N LEU A 236 -5.78 -10.21 10.32
CA LEU A 236 -5.56 -9.00 9.53
C LEU A 236 -4.64 -8.01 10.25
N ALA A 237 -4.89 -7.76 11.54
CA ALA A 237 -4.05 -6.90 12.36
C ALA A 237 -2.63 -7.44 12.47
N LEU A 238 -2.47 -8.76 12.63
CA LEU A 238 -1.16 -9.40 12.66
C LEU A 238 -0.37 -9.13 11.38
N VAL A 239 -0.97 -9.40 10.20
CA VAL A 239 -0.31 -9.15 8.91
C VAL A 239 0.07 -7.68 8.78
N ALA A 240 -0.85 -6.75 9.07
CA ALA A 240 -0.58 -5.32 8.95
C ALA A 240 0.52 -4.83 9.92
N LEU A 241 0.55 -5.37 11.14
CA LEU A 241 1.62 -5.04 12.10
C LEU A 241 2.96 -5.66 11.72
N SER A 242 2.96 -6.86 11.12
CA SER A 242 4.18 -7.48 10.60
C SER A 242 4.78 -6.67 9.45
N GLU A 243 3.97 -6.04 8.58
CA GLU A 243 4.49 -5.12 7.55
C GLU A 243 5.21 -3.92 8.18
N PHE A 244 4.63 -3.31 9.23
CA PHE A 244 5.29 -2.21 9.95
C PHE A 244 6.55 -2.66 10.69
N GLU A 245 6.57 -3.89 11.22
CA GLU A 245 7.76 -4.47 11.83
C GLU A 245 8.86 -4.73 10.80
N ILE A 246 8.53 -5.25 9.62
CA ILE A 246 9.47 -5.44 8.51
C ILE A 246 10.08 -4.10 8.10
N GLN A 247 9.25 -3.04 7.99
CA GLN A 247 9.74 -1.69 7.69
C GLN A 247 10.76 -1.20 8.72
N ASP A 248 10.49 -1.40 10.02
CA ASP A 248 11.44 -1.06 11.09
C ASP A 248 12.73 -1.87 11.01
N LEU A 249 12.63 -3.17 10.76
CA LEU A 249 13.81 -4.03 10.60
C LEU A 249 14.66 -3.58 9.41
N THR A 250 14.04 -3.20 8.28
CA THR A 250 14.77 -2.63 7.14
C THR A 250 15.48 -1.35 7.54
N VAL A 251 14.81 -0.40 8.21
CA VAL A 251 15.44 0.83 8.70
C VAL A 251 16.62 0.53 9.62
N LEU A 252 16.46 -0.41 10.55
CA LEU A 252 17.52 -0.81 11.50
C LEU A 252 18.71 -1.43 10.77
N ILE A 253 18.49 -2.35 9.84
CA ILE A 253 19.53 -3.04 9.09
C ILE A 253 20.32 -2.02 8.24
N GLU A 254 19.62 -1.18 7.48
CA GLU A 254 20.25 -0.15 6.64
C GLU A 254 21.04 0.86 7.48
N ALA A 255 20.46 1.35 8.58
CA ALA A 255 21.12 2.30 9.46
C ALA A 255 22.38 1.70 10.11
N LYS A 256 22.34 0.44 10.54
CA LYS A 256 23.51 -0.25 11.11
C LYS A 256 24.58 -0.56 10.06
N SER A 257 24.17 -0.98 8.87
CA SER A 257 25.07 -1.16 7.72
C SER A 257 25.79 0.15 7.36
N ALA A 258 25.07 1.27 7.39
CA ALA A 258 25.60 2.62 7.15
C ALA A 258 26.34 3.24 8.36
N HIS A 259 26.52 2.51 9.47
CA HIS A 259 27.16 2.99 10.70
C HIS A 259 26.53 4.28 11.26
N MET A 260 25.21 4.43 11.09
CA MET A 260 24.47 5.62 11.49
C MET A 260 24.24 5.66 13.02
N PRO A 261 24.43 6.82 13.67
CA PRO A 261 24.09 7.01 15.08
C PRO A 261 22.60 6.76 15.37
N ASN A 262 22.30 6.24 16.56
CA ASN A 262 20.94 5.86 16.98
C ASN A 262 19.94 7.02 16.85
N GLU A 263 20.36 8.23 17.19
CA GLU A 263 19.52 9.42 17.20
C GLU A 263 19.00 9.78 15.80
N LYS A 264 19.72 9.39 14.74
CA LYS A 264 19.34 9.71 13.36
C LYS A 264 18.26 8.80 12.79
N PHE A 265 18.22 7.52 13.18
CA PHE A 265 17.24 6.57 12.62
C PHE A 265 16.09 6.24 13.57
N THR A 266 16.26 6.40 14.90
CA THR A 266 15.19 6.13 15.88
C THR A 266 13.89 6.91 15.59
N PRO A 267 13.92 8.18 15.17
CA PRO A 267 12.71 8.91 14.81
C PRO A 267 11.92 8.32 13.65
N TYR A 268 12.52 7.43 12.84
CA TYR A 268 11.90 6.76 11.69
C TYR A 268 11.30 5.39 12.02
N LEU A 269 11.45 4.91 13.27
CA LEU A 269 10.87 3.64 13.69
C LEU A 269 9.38 3.78 14.01
N LEU A 270 8.57 2.88 13.49
CA LEU A 270 7.13 2.78 13.71
C LEU A 270 6.80 2.17 15.06
N MET A 271 7.55 1.15 15.48
CA MET A 271 7.36 0.37 16.70
C MET A 271 8.10 0.94 17.92
N GLY A 272 9.07 1.84 17.70
CA GLY A 272 9.86 2.47 18.74
C GLY A 272 9.02 3.20 19.79
N THR A 273 9.47 3.18 21.04
CA THR A 273 8.85 3.93 22.14
C THR A 273 8.97 5.42 21.84
N ASN A 274 7.84 6.13 21.81
CA ASN A 274 7.84 7.57 21.86
C ASN A 274 8.59 7.99 23.14
N PRO A 275 9.58 8.91 23.10
CA PRO A 275 10.24 9.38 24.32
C PRO A 275 9.25 9.95 25.36
N ASP A 276 8.05 10.33 24.95
CA ASP A 276 6.97 10.80 25.84
C ASP A 276 6.35 9.70 26.72
N ASN A 277 6.62 8.41 26.47
CA ASN A 277 6.09 7.29 27.28
C ASN A 277 7.03 6.84 28.41
N ILE A 278 8.12 7.57 28.68
CA ILE A 278 9.02 7.30 29.82
C ILE A 278 8.64 8.17 31.04
N ALA A 279 7.66 9.08 30.92
CA ALA A 279 7.19 9.93 31.99
C ALA A 279 5.72 9.67 32.35
N THR A 280 5.44 8.49 32.91
CA THR A 280 4.30 8.25 33.82
C THR A 280 4.64 7.12 34.78
#